data_AF-A0A0F3IUI1-F1
#
_entry.id   AF-A0A0F3IUI1-F1
#
_cell.length_a   1.000
_cell.length_b   1.000
_cell.length_c   1.000
_cell.angle_alpha   90.00
_cell.angle_beta   90.00
_cell.angle_gamma   90.00
#
_symmetry.space_group_name_H-M   'P 1'
#
loop_
_entity.id
_entity.type
_entity.pdbx_description
1 polymer ?
#
loop_
_entity_poly.entity_id
_entity_poly.type
_entity_poly.pdbx_seq_one_letter_code
_entity_poly.pdbx_strand_id
1 'polypeptide(L)' 'MKSSFVDTLVGFFVGFLGLIGLFLASGAVDAQAYLFGLSLFVMAILYNFFLIKGHFDRADAARHG' A
#
# COMPACT_ATOMS: atom_id res chain seq x y z
N MET A 1 -22.13 -3.46 -3.52
CA MET A 1 -21.57 -3.24 -2.17
C MET A 1 -20.12 -3.71 -2.17
N LYS A 2 -19.15 -2.85 -2.50
CA LYS A 2 -17.73 -3.22 -2.42
C LYS A 2 -17.36 -3.24 -0.94
N SER A 3 -17.08 -4.42 -0.39
CA SER A 3 -16.89 -4.63 1.04
C SER A 3 -15.67 -3.85 1.52
N SER A 4 -15.87 -2.84 2.39
CA SER A 4 -14.78 -2.07 3.03
C SER A 4 -13.76 -2.97 3.72
N PHE A 5 -14.20 -4.14 4.18
CA PHE A 5 -13.36 -5.15 4.79
C PHE A 5 -12.29 -5.69 3.84
N VAL A 6 -12.61 -5.91 2.56
CA VAL A 6 -11.62 -6.38 1.58
C VAL A 6 -10.55 -5.33 1.34
N ASP A 7 -10.94 -4.06 1.22
CA ASP A 7 -9.98 -2.95 1.05
C ASP A 7 -9.02 -2.89 2.26
N THR A 8 -9.53 -3.08 3.49
CA THR A 8 -8.69 -3.16 4.70
C THR A 8 -7.72 -4.33 4.69
N LEU A 9 -8.20 -5.53 4.34
CA LEU A 9 -7.34 -6.73 4.27
C LEU A 9 -6.24 -6.58 3.22
N VAL A 10 -6.59 -6.05 2.04
CA VAL A 10 -5.62 -5.80 0.97
C VAL A 10 -4.62 -4.73 1.41
N GLY A 11 -5.06 -3.65 2.06
CA GLY A 11 -4.15 -2.62 2.56
C GLY A 11 -3.16 -3.13 3.61
N PHE A 12 -3.63 -3.98 4.54
CA PHE A 12 -2.77 -4.63 5.52
C PHE A 12 -1.75 -5.57 4.86
N PHE A 13 -2.20 -6.40 3.93
CA PHE A 13 -1.34 -7.31 3.18
C PHE A 13 -0.27 -6.56 2.35
N VAL A 14 -0.68 -5.52 1.63
CA VAL A 14 0.23 -4.67 0.85
C VAL A 14 1.22 -3.94 1.75
N GLY A 15 0.78 -3.43 2.90
CA GLY A 15 1.66 -2.82 3.90
C GLY A 15 2.70 -3.81 4.42
N PHE A 16 2.29 -5.05 4.73
CA PHE A 16 3.19 -6.11 5.15
C PHE A 16 4.21 -6.49 4.06
N LEU A 17 3.78 -6.62 2.81
CA LEU A 17 4.69 -6.81 1.67
C LEU A 17 5.69 -5.65 1.54
N GLY A 18 5.22 -4.41 1.72
CA GLY A 18 6.08 -3.22 1.77
C GLY A 18 7.22 -3.35 2.78
N LEU A 19 6.91 -3.80 4.00
CA LEU A 19 7.90 -4.02 5.05
C LEU A 19 8.88 -5.15 4.70
N ILE A 20 8.41 -6.21 4.04
CA ILE A 20 9.29 -7.27 3.51
C ILE A 20 10.25 -6.68 2.46
N GLY A 21 9.77 -5.82 1.58
CA GLY A 21 10.61 -5.11 0.60
C GLY A 21 11.69 -4.26 1.28
N LEU A 22 11.35 -3.55 2.35
CA LEU A 22 12.30 -2.76 3.11
C LEU A 22 13.35 -3.63 3.84
N PHE A 23 12.92 -4.78 4.38
CA PHE A 23 13.83 -5.77 4.97
C PHE A 23 14.77 -6.38 3.92
N LEU A 24 14.28 -6.65 2.71
CA LEU A 24 15.13 -7.10 1.61
C LEU A 24 16.14 -6.02 1.21
N ALA A 25 15.70 -4.76 1.13
CA ALA A 25 16.57 -3.64 0.81
C ALA A 25 17.67 -3.43 1.86
N SER A 26 17.38 -3.63 3.15
CA SER A 26 18.40 -3.45 4.21
C SER A 26 19.52 -4.49 4.17
N GLY A 27 19.24 -5.69 3.63
CA GLY A 27 20.21 -6.76 3.44
C GLY A 27 20.82 -6.84 2.04
N ALA A 28 20.49 -5.90 1.15
CA ALA A 28 20.90 -5.97 -0.26
C ALA A 28 22.40 -5.73 -0.41
N VAL A 29 23.07 -6.66 -1.10
CA VAL A 29 24.50 -6.56 -1.44
C VAL A 29 24.69 -5.82 -2.77
N ASP A 30 23.71 -5.94 -3.67
CA ASP A 30 23.70 -5.31 -4.98
C ASP A 30 22.67 -4.17 -5.06
N ALA A 31 22.99 -3.17 -5.90
CA ALA A 31 22.15 -1.98 -6.06
C ALA A 31 20.75 -2.29 -6.65
N GLN A 32 20.61 -3.37 -7.41
CA GLN A 32 19.34 -3.75 -8.03
C GLN A 32 18.35 -4.24 -6.97
N ALA A 33 18.78 -5.14 -6.09
CA ALA A 33 17.99 -5.62 -4.96
C ALA A 33 17.60 -4.50 -4.00
N TYR A 34 18.52 -3.57 -3.73
CA TYR A 34 18.24 -2.39 -2.91
C TYR A 34 17.12 -1.52 -3.52
N LEU A 35 17.27 -1.15 -4.79
CA LEU A 35 16.29 -0.32 -5.50
C LEU A 35 14.95 -1.03 -5.64
N PHE A 36 14.95 -2.34 -5.87
CA PHE A 36 13.72 -3.14 -5.96
C PHE A 36 12.95 -3.13 -4.63
N GLY A 37 13.62 -3.44 -3.52
CA GLY A 37 13.00 -3.46 -2.19
C GLY A 37 12.47 -2.07 -1.78
N LEU A 38 13.24 -1.01 -2.06
CA LEU A 38 12.81 0.36 -1.80
C LEU A 38 11.60 0.76 -2.66
N SER A 39 11.61 0.41 -3.94
CA SER A 39 10.49 0.69 -4.86
C SER A 39 9.22 -0.04 -4.43
N LEU A 40 9.35 -1.28 -3.96
CA LEU A 40 8.23 -2.07 -3.45
C LEU A 40 7.63 -1.44 -2.18
N PHE A 41 8.47 -0.95 -1.26
CA PHE A 41 8.02 -0.23 -0.07
C PHE A 41 7.30 1.08 -0.41
N VAL A 42 7.88 1.89 -1.31
CA VAL A 42 7.25 3.14 -1.76
C VAL A 42 5.90 2.86 -2.43
N MET A 43 5.82 1.84 -3.28
CA MET A 43 4.55 1.48 -3.93
C MET A 43 3.49 1.02 -2.92
N ALA A 44 3.88 0.26 -1.89
CA ALA A 44 2.98 -0.15 -0.82
C ALA A 44 2.40 1.04 -0.05
N ILE A 45 3.22 2.07 0.21
CA ILE A 45 2.76 3.33 0.81
C ILE A 45 1.74 4.00 -0.10
N LEU A 46 2.10 4.27 -1.36
CA LEU A 46 1.24 4.96 -2.32
C LEU A 46 -0.10 4.24 -2.51
N TYR A 47 -0.07 2.91 -2.59
CA TYR A 47 -1.27 2.09 -2.72
C TYR A 47 -2.18 2.20 -1.48
N ASN A 48 -1.62 2.17 -0.27
CA ASN A 48 -2.41 2.37 0.94
C ASN A 48 -3.04 3.76 1.02
N PHE A 49 -2.30 4.81 0.64
CA PHE A 49 -2.88 6.15 0.52
C PHE A 49 -4.00 6.22 -0.51
N PHE A 50 -3.88 5.50 -1.64
CA PHE A 50 -4.93 5.41 -2.64
C PHE A 50 -6.20 4.73 -2.09
N LEU A 51 -6.06 3.64 -1.32
CA LEU A 51 -7.20 3.00 -0.66
C LEU A 51 -7.88 3.91 0.34
N ILE A 52 -7.10 4.63 1.16
CA ILE A 52 -7.61 5.59 2.13
C ILE A 52 -8.37 6.71 1.41
N LYS A 53 -7.77 7.31 0.38
CA LYS A 53 -8.43 8.33 -0.44
C LYS A 53 -9.74 7.81 -1.03
N GLY A 54 -9.72 6.63 -1.64
CA GLY A 54 -10.91 6.01 -2.22
C GLY A 54 -12.00 5.72 -1.20
N HIS A 55 -11.66 5.48 0.07
CA HIS A 55 -12.65 5.37 1.15
C HIS A 55 -13.33 6.71 1.43
N PHE A 56 -12.56 7.78 1.59
CA PHE A 56 -13.08 9.13 1.84
C PHE A 56 -13.87 9.67 0.65
N ASP A 57 -13.39 9.51 -0.58
CA ASP A 57 -14.08 9.94 -1.79
C ASP A 57 -15.49 9.30 -1.88
N ARG A 58 -15.63 8.02 -1.49
CA ARG A 58 -16.94 7.35 -1.42
C ARG A 58 -17.83 7.87 -0.30
N ALA A 59 -17.25 8.18 0.85
CA ALA A 59 -17.98 8.73 1.99
C ALA A 59 -18.51 10.14 1.68
N ASP A 60 -17.72 10.97 1.01
CA ASP A 60 -18.11 12.33 0.64
C ASP A 60 -19.14 12.33 -0.50
N ALA A 61 -19.01 11.44 -1.49
CA ALA A 61 -20.03 11.25 -2.51
C ALA A 61 -21.41 10.85 -1.91
N ALA A 62 -21.42 10.07 -0.83
CA ALA A 62 -22.67 9.70 -0.14
C ALA A 62 -23.26 10.85 0.72
N ARG A 63 -22.46 11.86 1.07
CA ARG A 63 -22.90 13.03 1.86
C ARG A 63 -23.42 14.17 1.01
N HIS A 64 -22.92 14.30 -0.22
CA HIS A 64 -23.21 15.41 -1.13
C HIS A 64 -23.94 15.00 -2.42
N GLY A 65 -24.30 13.73 -2.55
CA GLY A 65 -25.09 13.17 -3.65
C GLY A 65 -26.57 13.08 -3.37
#